data_AF-A0A1G8W3N3-F1
#
_entry.id   AF-A0A1G8W3N3-F1
#
_cell.length_a   1.000
_cell.length_b   1.000
_cell.length_c   1.000
_cell.angle_alpha   90.00
_cell.angle_beta   90.00
_cell.angle_gamma   90.00
#
_symmetry.space_group_name_H-M   'P 1'
#
loop_
_entity.id
_entity.type
_entity.pdbx_description
1 polymer ?
#
loop_
_entity_poly.entity_id
_entity_poly.type
_entity_poly.pdbx_seq_one_letter_code
_entity_poly.pdbx_strand_id
1 'polypeptide(L)'
;MVGFELLLLAGLLWSVVGLVRRPPAFSDVWSTIVPLGLGLLLLGVGIGWLVEGAPLMEERTGTPDWGFRLDGTILAATGIVMLSLWPREVLRRRRAAAEIP
;
A
#
# COMPACT_ATOMS: atom_id res chain seq x y z
N MET A 1 11.85 -15.34 -3.36
CA MET A 1 10.85 -14.25 -3.46
C MET A 1 10.37 -13.75 -2.10
N VAL A 2 10.29 -14.61 -1.08
CA VAL A 2 9.91 -14.28 0.32
C VAL A 2 10.60 -13.03 0.91
N GLY A 3 11.87 -12.75 0.57
CA GLY A 3 12.58 -11.57 1.09
C GLY A 3 12.02 -10.23 0.60
N PHE A 4 11.47 -10.17 -0.62
CA PHE A 4 10.88 -8.95 -1.18
C PHE A 4 9.49 -8.68 -0.58
N GLU A 5 8.71 -9.73 -0.35
CA GLU A 5 7.42 -9.66 0.34
C GLU A 5 7.58 -9.20 1.79
N LEU A 6 8.60 -9.69 2.50
CA LEU A 6 8.91 -9.24 3.86
C LEU A 6 9.35 -7.77 3.90
N LEU A 7 10.10 -7.30 2.90
CA LEU A 7 10.46 -5.88 2.78
C LEU A 7 9.24 -5.00 2.49
N LEU A 8 8.34 -5.44 1.60
CA LEU A 8 7.07 -4.76 1.34
C LEU A 8 6.21 -4.72 2.60
N LEU A 9 6.05 -5.83 3.30
CA LEU A 9 5.28 -5.94 4.53
C LEU A 9 5.87 -5.06 5.64
N ALA A 10 7.19 -5.04 5.79
CA ALA A 10 7.89 -4.19 6.75
C ALA A 10 7.72 -2.70 6.40
N GLY A 11 7.81 -2.32 5.12
CA GLY A 11 7.55 -0.96 4.66
C GLY A 11 6.09 -0.54 4.89
N LEU A 12 5.16 -1.47 4.75
CA LEU A 12 3.72 -1.26 4.97
C LEU A 12 3.42 -1.08 6.47
N LEU A 13 3.95 -1.95 7.32
CA LEU A 13 3.87 -1.83 8.78
C LEU A 13 4.55 -0.57 9.28
N TRP A 14 5.74 -0.24 8.77
CA TRP A 14 6.44 0.99 9.13
C TRP A 14 5.65 2.23 8.72
N SER A 15 5.06 2.23 7.52
CA SER A 15 4.20 3.32 7.06
C SER A 15 2.99 3.47 7.99
N VAL A 16 2.21 2.42 8.20
CA VAL A 16 1.02 2.45 9.06
C VAL A 16 1.35 2.85 10.50
N VAL A 17 2.39 2.27 11.10
CA VAL A 17 2.84 2.61 12.46
C VAL A 17 3.35 4.04 12.51
N GLY A 18 4.05 4.50 11.47
CA GLY A 18 4.53 5.87 11.31
C GLY A 18 3.38 6.88 11.36
N LEU A 19 2.29 6.63 10.64
CA LEU A 19 1.09 7.50 10.69
C LEU A 19 0.53 7.61 12.08
N VAL A 20 0.35 6.45 12.70
CA VAL A 20 -0.41 6.33 13.93
C VAL A 20 0.39 6.94 15.07
N ARG A 21 1.72 6.78 15.07
CA ARG A 21 2.58 7.24 16.17
C ARG A 21 3.14 8.63 15.99
N ARG A 22 3.47 9.03 14.77
CA ARG A 22 4.10 10.32 14.47
C ARG A 22 3.55 10.85 13.16
N PRO A 23 2.38 11.51 13.21
CA PRO A 23 1.90 12.14 12.01
C PRO A 23 2.96 13.12 11.48
N PRO A 24 3.26 13.06 10.18
CA PRO A 24 4.33 13.85 9.62
C PRO A 24 4.05 15.35 9.78
N ALA A 25 5.10 16.10 10.08
CA ALA A 25 5.02 17.55 10.18
C ALA A 25 4.60 18.16 8.83
N PHE A 26 3.78 19.20 8.91
CA PHE A 26 3.07 19.88 7.82
C PHE A 26 3.91 20.29 6.59
N SER A 27 5.23 20.37 6.72
CA SER A 27 6.13 20.88 5.68
C SER A 27 6.70 19.82 4.75
N ASP A 28 6.57 18.52 5.08
CA ASP A 28 7.36 17.51 4.37
C ASP A 28 6.54 16.88 3.24
N VAL A 29 6.71 17.39 2.02
CA VAL A 29 6.06 16.88 0.80
C VAL A 29 6.28 15.37 0.65
N TRP A 30 7.43 14.87 1.09
CA TRP A 30 7.79 13.45 1.13
C TRP A 30 6.83 12.61 1.95
N SER A 31 6.33 13.15 3.05
CA SER A 31 5.37 12.46 3.90
C SER A 31 4.01 12.25 3.25
N THR A 32 3.72 12.97 2.16
CA THR A 32 2.52 12.79 1.36
C THR A 32 2.79 11.94 0.12
N ILE A 33 3.92 12.15 -0.54
CA ILE A 33 4.26 11.44 -1.78
C ILE A 33 4.60 9.98 -1.51
N VAL A 34 5.40 9.68 -0.47
CA VAL A 34 5.87 8.31 -0.21
C VAL A 34 4.71 7.34 0.05
N PRO A 35 3.70 7.65 0.90
CA PRO A 35 2.58 6.74 1.15
C PRO A 35 1.67 6.58 -0.07
N LEU A 36 1.48 7.64 -0.87
CA LEU A 36 0.71 7.56 -2.11
C LEU A 36 1.43 6.73 -3.17
N GLY A 37 2.75 6.92 -3.32
CA GLY A 37 3.58 6.11 -4.20
C GLY A 37 3.58 4.64 -3.79
N LEU A 38 3.68 4.35 -2.50
CA LEU A 38 3.56 2.99 -1.98
C LEU A 38 2.17 2.41 -2.25
N GLY A 39 1.10 3.18 -2.05
CA GLY A 39 -0.27 2.77 -2.37
C GLY A 39 -0.48 2.42 -3.84
N LEU A 40 0.06 3.22 -4.76
CA LEU A 40 0.03 2.94 -6.20
C LEU A 40 0.83 1.69 -6.56
N LEU A 41 2.02 1.52 -5.97
CA LEU A 41 2.86 0.35 -6.19
C LEU A 41 2.13 -0.93 -5.75
N LEU A 42 1.56 -0.93 -4.54
CA LEU A 42 0.80 -2.07 -4.01
C LEU A 42 -0.42 -2.39 -4.86
N LEU A 43 -1.13 -1.36 -5.32
CA LEU A 43 -2.28 -1.53 -6.21
C LEU A 43 -1.86 -2.14 -7.55
N GLY A 44 -0.81 -1.62 -8.17
CA GLY A 44 -0.30 -2.12 -9.45
C GLY A 44 0.19 -3.56 -9.35
N VAL A 45 0.99 -3.88 -8.32
CA VAL A 45 1.47 -5.25 -8.07
C VAL A 45 0.30 -6.19 -7.79
N GLY A 46 -0.63 -5.79 -6.92
CA GLY A 46 -1.80 -6.60 -6.59
C GLY A 46 -2.71 -6.89 -7.79
N ILE A 47 -2.99 -5.88 -8.62
CA ILE A 47 -3.74 -6.07 -9.86
C ILE A 47 -2.96 -6.96 -10.84
N GLY A 48 -1.65 -6.75 -10.99
CA GLY A 48 -0.79 -7.59 -11.82
C GLY A 48 -0.90 -9.06 -11.44
N TRP A 49 -0.81 -9.36 -10.14
CA TRP A 49 -0.93 -10.73 -9.62
C TRP A 49 -2.32 -11.33 -9.82
N LEU A 50 -3.37 -10.51 -9.78
CA LEU A 50 -4.74 -10.95 -10.07
C LEU A 50 -4.97 -11.27 -11.55
N VAL A 51 -4.36 -10.50 -12.44
CA VAL A 51 -4.51 -10.64 -13.90
C VAL A 51 -3.63 -11.77 -14.43
N GLU A 52 -2.36 -11.78 -14.05
CA GLU A 52 -1.37 -12.74 -14.56
C GLU A 52 -1.42 -14.09 -13.82
N GLY A 53 -1.98 -14.12 -12.59
CA GLY A 53 -1.91 -15.30 -11.73
C GLY A 53 -0.47 -15.63 -11.36
N ALA A 54 -0.20 -16.88 -10.97
CA ALA A 54 1.16 -17.36 -10.70
C ALA A 54 1.69 -18.17 -11.91
N PRO A 55 2.09 -17.54 -13.04
CA PRO A 55 2.31 -18.25 -14.31
C PRO A 55 3.30 -19.40 -14.18
N LEU A 56 4.43 -19.19 -13.47
CA LEU A 56 5.46 -20.20 -13.25
C LEU A 56 4.99 -21.42 -12.43
N MET A 57 4.01 -21.22 -11.54
CA MET A 57 3.53 -22.29 -10.65
C MET A 57 2.30 -22.97 -11.25
N GLU A 58 1.38 -22.21 -11.83
CA GLU A 58 0.21 -22.72 -12.56
C GLU A 58 0.64 -23.56 -13.78
N GLU A 59 1.70 -23.17 -14.52
CA GLU A 59 2.26 -23.97 -15.62
C GLU A 59 2.88 -25.29 -15.14
N ARG A 60 3.44 -25.33 -13.93
CA ARG A 60 4.10 -26.53 -13.38
C ARG A 60 3.13 -27.51 -12.75
N THR A 61 2.11 -27.05 -12.04
CA THR A 61 1.18 -27.91 -11.31
C THR A 61 -0.13 -28.14 -12.07
N GLY A 62 -0.43 -27.35 -13.09
CA GLY A 62 -1.69 -27.42 -13.85
C GLY A 62 -2.91 -26.98 -13.04
N THR A 63 -2.71 -26.39 -11.87
CA THR A 63 -3.76 -25.95 -10.95
C THR A 63 -3.62 -24.46 -10.66
N PRO A 64 -4.71 -23.69 -10.60
CA PRO A 64 -4.67 -22.29 -10.21
C PRO A 64 -4.08 -22.11 -8.81
N ASP A 65 -3.17 -21.15 -8.64
CA ASP A 65 -2.62 -20.79 -7.33
C ASP A 65 -3.52 -19.74 -6.68
N TRP A 66 -4.51 -20.22 -5.94
CA TRP A 66 -5.45 -19.36 -5.21
C TRP A 66 -4.77 -18.54 -4.11
N GLY A 67 -3.66 -19.04 -3.53
CA GLY A 67 -2.90 -18.30 -2.52
C GLY A 67 -2.28 -17.04 -3.13
N PHE A 68 -1.65 -17.18 -4.30
CA PHE A 68 -1.05 -16.06 -5.02
C PHE A 68 -2.09 -14.99 -5.41
N ARG A 69 -3.28 -15.40 -5.84
CA ARG A 69 -4.38 -14.48 -6.18
C ARG A 69 -4.96 -13.79 -4.94
N LEU A 70 -5.04 -14.49 -3.81
CA LEU A 70 -5.46 -13.92 -2.52
C LEU A 70 -4.46 -12.84 -2.07
N ASP A 71 -3.16 -13.12 -2.17
CA ASP A 71 -2.10 -12.17 -1.82
C ASP A 71 -2.16 -10.93 -2.72
N GLY A 72 -2.38 -11.11 -4.02
CA GLY A 72 -2.65 -10.01 -4.96
C GLY A 72 -3.87 -9.17 -4.56
N THR A 73 -4.95 -9.81 -4.08
CA THR A 73 -6.15 -9.13 -3.58
C THR A 73 -5.84 -8.27 -2.36
N ILE A 74 -5.05 -8.81 -1.41
CA ILE A 74 -4.67 -8.10 -0.18
C ILE A 74 -3.80 -6.88 -0.52
N LEU A 75 -2.83 -7.03 -1.44
CA LEU A 75 -1.99 -5.92 -1.90
C LEU A 75 -2.82 -4.84 -2.59
N ALA A 76 -3.74 -5.23 -3.49
CA ALA A 76 -4.61 -4.30 -4.19
C ALA A 76 -5.54 -3.55 -3.22
N ALA A 77 -6.20 -4.26 -2.31
CA ALA A 77 -7.08 -3.67 -1.29
C ALA A 77 -6.31 -2.70 -0.39
N THR A 78 -5.10 -3.06 0.02
CA THR A 78 -4.26 -2.21 0.87
C THR A 78 -3.82 -0.94 0.12
N GLY A 79 -3.44 -1.07 -1.16
CA GLY A 79 -3.16 0.07 -2.02
C GLY A 79 -4.34 1.03 -2.12
N ILE A 80 -5.56 0.53 -2.35
CA ILE A 80 -6.79 1.33 -2.40
C ILE A 80 -7.05 2.05 -1.07
N VAL A 81 -6.90 1.35 0.06
CA VAL A 81 -7.08 1.93 1.38
C VAL A 81 -6.08 3.06 1.62
N MET A 82 -4.80 2.86 1.28
CA MET A 82 -3.80 3.91 1.39
C MET A 82 -4.13 5.12 0.50
N LEU A 83 -4.48 4.89 -0.76
CA LEU A 83 -4.80 5.97 -1.71
C LEU A 83 -6.09 6.73 -1.35
N SER A 84 -7.02 6.12 -0.63
CA SER A 84 -8.28 6.75 -0.23
C SER A 84 -8.21 7.45 1.13
N LEU A 85 -7.52 6.86 2.11
CA LEU A 85 -7.40 7.42 3.45
C LEU A 85 -6.32 8.51 3.54
N TRP A 86 -5.23 8.38 2.79
CA TRP A 86 -4.13 9.34 2.85
C TRP A 86 -4.53 10.77 2.50
N PRO A 87 -5.18 11.03 1.35
CA PRO A 87 -5.56 12.38 0.98
C PRO A 87 -6.57 12.97 1.95
N ARG A 88 -7.49 12.14 2.47
CA ARG A 88 -8.49 12.56 3.46
C ARG A 88 -7.84 13.02 4.75
N GLU A 89 -6.86 12.28 5.24
CA GLU A 89 -6.14 12.63 6.47
C GLU A 89 -5.28 13.89 6.28
N VAL A 90 -4.61 14.05 5.14
CA VAL A 90 -3.89 15.28 4.78
C VAL A 90 -4.85 16.48 4.73
N LEU A 91 -6.00 16.34 4.07
CA LEU A 91 -7.00 17.42 3.98
C LEU A 91 -7.61 17.77 5.35
N ARG A 92 -7.95 16.76 6.16
CA ARG A 92 -8.46 16.95 7.52
C ARG A 92 -7.47 17.74 8.37
N ARG A 93 -6.19 17.39 8.28
CA ARG A 93 -5.12 18.11 8.99
C ARG A 93 -4.99 19.53 8.48
N ARG A 94 -4.93 19.75 7.16
CA ARG A 94 -4.87 21.10 6.55
C ARG A 94 -5.96 22.03 7.08
N ARG A 95 -7.19 21.53 7.23
CA ARG A 95 -8.29 22.29 7.83
C ARG A 95 -8.03 22.61 9.29
N ALA A 96 -7.61 21.62 10.09
CA ALA A 96 -7.31 21.82 11.50
C ALA A 96 -6.18 22.84 11.76
N ALA A 97 -5.17 22.94 10.88
CA ALA A 97 -4.12 23.96 11.02
C ALA A 97 -4.55 25.36 10.55
N ALA A 98 -5.48 25.45 9.60
CA ALA A 98 -6.05 26.72 9.17
C ALA A 98 -7.04 27.31 10.19
N GLU A 99 -7.53 26.48 11.13
CA GLU A 99 -8.42 26.87 12.22
C GLU A 99 -7.67 27.35 13.49
N ILE A 100 -6.33 27.30 13.51
CA ILE A 100 -5.50 27.86 14.59
C ILE A 100 -5.19 29.33 14.23
N PRO A 101 -5.69 30.31 15.00
CA PRO A 101 -5.50 31.74 14.73
C PRO A 101 -4.07 32.23 14.93
#